data_AF-A0A2K1SVT9-F1
#
_entry.id   AF-A0A2K1SVT9-F1
#
_cell.length_a   1.000
_cell.length_b   1.000
_cell.length_c   1.000
_cell.angle_alpha   90.00
_cell.angle_beta   90.00
_cell.angle_gamma   90.00
#
_symmetry.space_group_name_H-M   'P 1'
#
loop_
_entity.id
_entity.type
_entity.pdbx_description
1 polymer ?
#
loop_
_entity_poly.entity_id
_entity_poly.type
_entity_poly.pdbx_seq_one_letter_code
_entity_poly.pdbx_strand_id
1 'polypeptide(L)'
;MPQIYNPLKDYGYTPITTFWEDFTIAEAFGLDAIEDTYQRAFNEWHSNYKMMTELVMVLNNKIWQYHFYNEDKARVYNDLYTTLAAWCEDNFTSDQLDYYYTTTD
;
A
#
# COMPACT_ATOMS: atom_id res chain seq x y z
N MET A 1 -13.45 7.45 12.23
CA MET A 1 -12.45 6.79 13.11
C MET A 1 -11.49 6.03 12.21
N PRO A 2 -10.18 6.00 12.49
CA PRO A 2 -9.25 5.13 11.77
C PRO A 2 -9.66 3.67 11.96
N GLN A 3 -9.73 2.90 10.87
CA GLN A 3 -10.08 1.48 10.93
C GLN A 3 -8.79 0.65 11.07
N ILE A 4 -8.52 0.17 12.28
CA ILE A 4 -7.35 -0.68 12.57
C ILE A 4 -7.50 -2.07 11.90
N TYR A 5 -8.74 -2.48 11.60
CA TYR A 5 -8.99 -3.73 10.88
C TYR A 5 -8.49 -3.65 9.43
N ASN A 6 -7.63 -4.58 9.05
CA ASN A 6 -7.08 -4.70 7.70
C ASN A 6 -8.07 -5.42 6.76
N PRO A 7 -8.67 -4.73 5.76
CA PRO A 7 -9.70 -5.27 4.88
C PRO A 7 -9.15 -6.34 3.91
N LEU A 8 -7.84 -6.47 3.74
CA LEU A 8 -7.26 -7.54 2.91
C LEU A 8 -7.69 -8.93 3.39
N LYS A 9 -7.97 -9.08 4.68
CA LYS A 9 -8.49 -10.31 5.28
C LYS A 9 -9.88 -10.69 4.77
N ASP A 10 -10.69 -9.71 4.39
CA ASP A 10 -12.03 -9.95 3.82
C ASP A 10 -11.95 -10.49 2.39
N TYR A 11 -10.84 -10.22 1.70
CA TYR A 11 -10.56 -10.72 0.34
C TYR A 11 -9.84 -12.08 0.33
N GLY A 12 -9.71 -12.74 1.49
CA GLY A 12 -9.03 -14.02 1.61
C GLY A 12 -7.50 -13.94 1.61
N TYR A 13 -6.94 -12.72 1.60
CA TYR A 13 -5.50 -12.52 1.75
C TYR A 13 -5.11 -12.51 3.24
N THR A 14 -3.99 -13.15 3.57
CA THR A 14 -3.42 -13.10 4.93
C THR A 14 -2.26 -12.11 4.92
N PRO A 15 -2.41 -10.92 5.57
CA PRO A 15 -1.33 -9.94 5.65
C PRO A 15 -0.05 -10.53 6.22
N ILE A 16 1.06 -10.26 5.56
CA ILE A 16 2.42 -10.62 5.97
C ILE A 16 3.19 -9.42 6.53
N THR A 17 2.60 -8.22 6.50
CA THR A 17 3.19 -6.97 7.02
C THR A 17 2.27 -6.28 8.03
N THR A 18 2.77 -5.19 8.62
CA THR A 18 2.00 -4.25 9.45
C THR A 18 1.63 -2.97 8.70
N PHE A 19 1.82 -2.91 7.37
CA PHE A 19 1.67 -1.67 6.61
C PHE A 19 0.30 -1.03 6.80
N TRP A 20 -0.77 -1.84 6.84
CA TRP A 20 -2.11 -1.30 7.07
C TRP A 20 -2.20 -0.52 8.38
N GLU A 21 -1.72 -1.10 9.48
CA GLU A 21 -1.68 -0.47 10.80
C GLU A 21 -0.77 0.75 10.81
N ASP A 22 0.42 0.66 10.20
CA ASP A 22 1.39 1.75 10.13
C ASP A 22 0.82 2.97 9.41
N PHE A 23 0.18 2.78 8.24
CA PHE A 23 -0.52 3.85 7.53
C PHE A 23 -1.72 4.38 8.30
N THR A 24 -2.48 3.50 8.97
CA THR A 24 -3.62 3.90 9.80
C THR A 24 -3.18 4.79 10.97
N ILE A 25 -2.00 4.54 11.54
CA ILE A 25 -1.40 5.39 12.57
C ILE A 25 -0.92 6.71 11.95
N ALA A 26 -0.18 6.64 10.84
CA ALA A 26 0.36 7.82 10.14
C ALA A 26 -0.73 8.83 9.74
N GLU A 27 -1.89 8.34 9.32
CA GLU A 27 -3.08 9.14 8.99
C GLU A 27 -3.56 10.07 10.11
N ALA A 28 -3.23 9.77 11.38
CA ALA A 28 -3.54 10.62 12.53
C ALA A 28 -2.55 11.79 12.70
N PHE A 29 -1.38 11.72 12.06
CA PHE A 29 -0.32 12.72 12.13
C PHE A 29 -0.26 13.64 10.90
N GLY A 30 -1.10 13.40 9.88
CA GLY A 30 -1.22 14.25 8.70
C GLY A 30 -0.68 13.60 7.43
N LEU A 31 -0.77 14.33 6.30
CA LEU A 31 -0.38 13.82 4.99
C LEU A 31 1.14 13.56 4.90
N ASP A 32 1.96 14.45 5.43
CA ASP A 32 3.42 14.29 5.47
C ASP A 32 3.85 13.00 6.17
N ALA A 33 3.11 12.58 7.21
CA ALA A 33 3.39 11.33 7.92
C ALA A 33 3.05 10.08 7.08
N ILE A 34 2.03 10.16 6.22
CA ILE A 34 1.68 9.08 5.26
C ILE A 34 2.83 8.92 4.26
N GLU A 35 3.30 10.03 3.68
CA GLU A 35 4.42 10.01 2.73
C GLU A 35 5.72 9.51 3.38
N ASP A 36 6.05 9.98 4.58
CA ASP A 36 7.22 9.50 5.33
C ASP A 36 7.13 8.00 5.64
N THR A 37 5.95 7.50 6.00
CA THR A 37 5.71 6.07 6.25
C THR A 37 5.91 5.25 4.98
N TYR A 38 5.41 5.73 3.84
CA TYR A 38 5.69 5.11 2.54
C TYR A 38 7.18 5.09 2.22
N GLN A 39 7.88 6.21 2.38
CA GLN A 39 9.31 6.29 2.07
C GLN A 39 10.14 5.33 2.93
N ARG A 40 9.81 5.21 4.23
CA ARG A 40 10.45 4.24 5.11
C ARG A 40 10.18 2.79 4.67
N ALA A 41 8.92 2.46 4.38
CA ALA A 41 8.55 1.13 3.90
C ALA A 41 9.24 0.79 2.57
N PHE A 42 9.24 1.71 1.60
CA PHE A 42 9.91 1.53 0.32
C PHE A 42 11.42 1.30 0.50
N ASN A 43 12.10 2.19 1.22
CA ASN A 43 13.55 2.11 1.42
C ASN A 43 13.99 0.84 2.15
N GLU A 44 13.16 0.31 3.05
CA GLU A 44 13.46 -0.93 3.76
C GLU A 44 13.17 -2.16 2.89
N TRP A 45 12.08 -2.15 2.12
CA TRP A 45 11.51 -3.37 1.53
C TRP A 45 11.59 -3.46 0.00
N HIS A 46 12.14 -2.47 -0.72
CA HIS A 46 12.19 -2.47 -2.19
C HIS A 46 12.88 -3.70 -2.81
N SER A 47 13.78 -4.36 -2.09
CA SER A 47 14.43 -5.60 -2.55
C SER A 47 13.58 -6.87 -2.36
N ASN A 48 12.42 -6.77 -1.70
CA ASN A 48 11.53 -7.88 -1.40
C ASN A 48 10.18 -7.69 -2.12
N TYR A 49 10.04 -8.34 -3.28
CA TYR A 49 8.86 -8.23 -4.14
C TYR A 49 7.54 -8.56 -3.43
N LYS A 50 7.52 -9.46 -2.43
CA LYS A 50 6.29 -9.81 -1.70
C LYS A 50 5.82 -8.67 -0.81
N MET A 51 6.77 -8.02 -0.12
CA MET A 51 6.47 -6.86 0.72
C MET A 51 5.99 -5.70 -0.15
N MET A 52 6.67 -5.46 -1.28
CA MET A 52 6.26 -4.42 -2.23
C MET A 52 4.88 -4.70 -2.84
N THR A 53 4.56 -5.97 -3.11
CA THR A 53 3.22 -6.40 -3.57
C THR A 53 2.15 -6.09 -2.51
N GLU A 54 2.38 -6.45 -1.23
CA GLU A 54 1.42 -6.11 -0.17
C GLU A 54 1.31 -4.59 0.04
N LEU A 55 2.41 -3.84 -0.09
CA LEU A 55 2.37 -2.38 -0.03
C LEU A 55 1.47 -1.79 -1.12
N VAL A 56 1.55 -2.29 -2.36
CA VAL A 56 0.63 -1.90 -3.45
C VAL A 56 -0.82 -2.16 -3.08
N MET A 57 -1.14 -3.36 -2.56
CA MET A 57 -2.50 -3.69 -2.15
C MET A 57 -3.01 -2.78 -1.02
N VAL A 58 -2.17 -2.50 -0.02
CA VAL A 58 -2.53 -1.60 1.09
C VAL A 58 -2.80 -0.20 0.55
N LEU A 59 -1.93 0.37 -0.29
CA LEU A 59 -2.13 1.70 -0.86
C LEU A 59 -3.42 1.76 -1.69
N ASN A 60 -3.70 0.76 -2.54
CA ASN A 60 -4.95 0.69 -3.30
C ASN A 60 -6.20 0.67 -2.39
N ASN A 61 -6.17 -0.14 -1.34
CA ASN A 61 -7.27 -0.22 -0.38
C ASN A 61 -7.45 1.08 0.42
N LYS A 62 -6.36 1.79 0.70
CA LYS A 62 -6.40 3.12 1.34
C LYS A 62 -7.03 4.18 0.45
N ILE A 63 -6.84 4.13 -0.87
CA ILE A 63 -7.59 4.99 -1.82
C ILE A 63 -9.10 4.76 -1.64
N TRP A 64 -9.54 3.50 -1.70
CA TRP A 64 -10.95 3.15 -1.53
C TRP A 64 -11.52 3.58 -0.19
N GLN A 65 -10.75 3.44 0.90
CA GLN A 65 -11.14 3.88 2.23
C GLN A 65 -11.48 5.38 2.28
N TYR A 66 -10.79 6.21 1.50
CA TYR A 66 -10.92 7.67 1.56
C TYR A 66 -11.65 8.30 0.38
N HIS A 67 -11.92 7.55 -0.69
CA HIS A 67 -12.48 8.06 -1.96
C HIS A 67 -13.72 8.95 -1.79
N PHE A 68 -14.63 8.64 -0.86
CA PHE A 68 -15.84 9.41 -0.62
C PHE A 68 -15.80 10.34 0.61
N TYR A 69 -14.71 10.31 1.40
CA TYR A 69 -14.68 10.92 2.73
C TYR A 69 -13.54 11.92 2.92
N ASN A 70 -12.45 11.79 2.17
CA ASN A 70 -11.29 12.67 2.29
C ASN A 70 -10.48 12.65 0.97
N GLU A 71 -10.73 13.65 0.11
CA GLU A 71 -10.08 13.76 -1.20
C GLU A 71 -8.57 13.93 -1.09
N ASP A 72 -8.07 14.70 -0.12
CA ASP A 72 -6.63 14.92 0.06
C ASP A 72 -5.90 13.61 0.39
N LYS A 73 -6.44 12.80 1.30
CA LYS A 73 -5.89 11.48 1.61
C LYS A 73 -5.98 10.54 0.41
N ALA A 74 -7.12 10.50 -0.27
CA ALA A 74 -7.29 9.66 -1.45
C ALA A 74 -6.27 10.01 -2.55
N ARG A 75 -6.01 11.31 -2.76
CA ARG A 75 -5.02 11.80 -3.71
C ARG A 75 -3.60 11.37 -3.34
N VAL A 76 -3.18 11.59 -2.08
CA VAL A 76 -1.84 11.15 -1.62
C VAL A 76 -1.68 9.65 -1.79
N TYR A 77 -2.65 8.84 -1.37
CA TYR A 77 -2.57 7.39 -1.55
C TYR A 77 -2.54 6.97 -3.02
N ASN A 78 -3.27 7.66 -3.90
CA ASN A 78 -3.27 7.39 -5.33
C ASN A 78 -1.92 7.70 -5.98
N ASP A 79 -1.29 8.81 -5.61
CA ASP A 79 0.02 9.20 -6.13
C ASP A 79 1.10 8.19 -5.70
N LEU A 80 1.06 7.74 -4.44
CA LEU A 80 1.95 6.70 -3.91
C LEU A 80 1.71 5.34 -4.57
N TYR A 81 0.45 4.92 -4.72
CA TYR A 81 0.06 3.68 -5.40
C TYR A 81 0.55 3.67 -6.84
N THR A 82 0.26 4.72 -7.61
CA THR A 82 0.61 4.81 -9.04
C THR A 82 2.13 4.75 -9.22
N THR A 83 2.88 5.47 -8.37
CA THR A 83 4.35 5.47 -8.40
C THR A 83 4.91 4.08 -8.08
N LEU A 84 4.37 3.43 -7.04
CA LEU A 84 4.84 2.12 -6.63
C LEU A 84 4.49 1.02 -7.63
N ALA A 85 3.27 1.02 -8.16
CA ALA A 85 2.83 0.03 -9.14
C ALA A 85 3.69 0.06 -10.40
N ALA A 86 3.93 1.26 -10.95
CA ALA A 86 4.84 1.44 -12.09
C ALA A 86 6.27 0.98 -11.75
N TRP A 87 6.77 1.31 -10.55
CA TRP A 87 8.09 0.86 -10.12
C TRP A 87 8.17 -0.68 -10.03
N CYS A 88 7.16 -1.35 -9.49
CA CYS A 88 7.09 -2.81 -9.42
C CYS A 88 7.10 -3.43 -10.83
N GLU A 89 6.30 -2.90 -11.76
CA GLU A 89 6.25 -3.36 -13.15
C GLU A 89 7.60 -3.22 -13.87
N ASP A 90 8.33 -2.13 -13.62
CA ASP A 90 9.63 -1.87 -14.23
C ASP A 90 10.79 -2.67 -13.61
N ASN A 91 10.67 -3.10 -12.35
CA ASN A 91 11.79 -3.67 -11.59
C ASN A 91 11.65 -5.16 -11.25
N PHE A 92 10.45 -5.72 -11.28
CA PHE A 92 10.25 -7.14 -10.99
C PHE A 92 10.67 -8.03 -12.15
N THR A 93 11.24 -9.20 -11.82
CA THR A 93 11.47 -10.25 -12.81
C THR A 93 10.15 -10.88 -13.26
N SER A 94 10.14 -11.66 -14.35
CA SER A 94 8.92 -12.34 -14.82
C SER A 94 8.24 -13.18 -13.73
N ASP A 95 9.00 -14.01 -12.99
CA ASP A 95 8.44 -14.82 -11.90
C ASP A 95 7.87 -13.97 -10.75
N GLN A 96 8.45 -12.80 -10.50
CA GLN A 96 7.97 -11.86 -9.48
C GLN A 96 6.71 -11.12 -9.95
N LEU A 97 6.63 -10.79 -11.24
CA LEU A 97 5.44 -10.22 -11.87
C LEU A 97 4.28 -11.20 -11.86
N ASP A 98 4.53 -12.49 -12.09
CA ASP A 98 3.48 -13.53 -11.97
C ASP A 98 2.88 -13.55 -10.56
N TYR A 99 3.72 -13.48 -9.52
CA TYR A 99 3.25 -13.36 -8.14
C TYR A 99 2.50 -12.05 -7.91
N TYR A 100 3.06 -10.92 -8.38
CA TYR A 100 2.49 -9.59 -8.23
C TYR A 100 1.06 -9.54 -8.79
N TYR A 101 0.89 -9.85 -10.08
CA TYR A 101 -0.42 -9.80 -10.74
C TYR A 101 -1.41 -10.78 -10.12
N THR A 102 -0.99 -12.01 -9.81
CA THR A 102 -1.88 -13.01 -9.17
C THR A 102 -2.35 -12.55 -7.78
N THR A 103 -1.55 -11.75 -7.07
CA THR A 103 -1.87 -11.32 -5.71
C THR A 103 -2.68 -10.02 -5.70
N THR A 104 -2.50 -9.15 -6.70
CA THR A 104 -3.19 -7.84 -6.76
C THR A 104 -4.50 -7.84 -7.54
N ASP A 105 -4.80 -8.89 -8.30
CA ASP A 105 -6.07 -9.10 -9.03
C ASP A 105 -7.21 -9.52 -8.10
#